data_AF-A0A0W0WBG4-F1
#
_entry.id   AF-A0A0W0WBG4-F1
#
_cell.length_a   1.000
_cell.length_b   1.000
_cell.length_c   1.000
_cell.angle_alpha   90.00
_cell.angle_beta   90.00
_cell.angle_gamma   90.00
#
_symmetry.space_group_name_H-M   'P 1'
#
loop_
_entity.id
_entity.type
_entity.pdbx_description
1 polymer ?
#
loop_
_entity_poly.entity_id
_entity_poly.type
_entity_poly.pdbx_seq_one_letter_code
_entity_poly.pdbx_strand_id
1 'polypeptide(L)' 'MAEKKKWIQKAIKHPGALHKELGVPKGKKIPEKKLEQAAKKGGKEGRRARLAETLKGMRKK' A
#
# COMPACT_ATOMS: atom_id res chain seq x y z
N MET A 1 -8.37 15.66 19.61
CA MET A 1 -8.29 15.94 18.15
C MET A 1 -7.38 14.95 17.38
N ALA A 2 -7.57 13.63 17.51
CA ALA A 2 -6.70 12.62 16.86
C ALA A 2 -7.36 11.82 15.72
N GLU A 3 -8.67 11.98 15.52
CA GLU A 3 -9.45 11.08 14.65
C GLU A 3 -9.20 11.30 13.15
N LYS A 4 -8.86 12.53 12.75
CA LYS A 4 -8.57 12.86 11.35
C LYS A 4 -7.24 12.27 10.85
N LYS A 5 -6.25 11.96 11.71
CA LYS A 5 -4.92 11.53 11.24
C LYS A 5 -4.89 10.16 10.55
N LYS A 6 -5.92 9.32 10.74
CA LYS A 6 -5.96 7.93 10.24
C LYS A 6 -7.15 7.64 9.32
N TRP A 7 -7.78 8.66 8.72
CA TRP A 7 -8.96 8.46 7.87
C TRP A 7 -8.68 7.50 6.69
N ILE A 8 -7.50 7.60 6.07
CA ILE A 8 -7.07 6.69 4.99
C ILE A 8 -6.86 5.27 5.50
N GLN A 9 -6.25 5.10 6.68
CA GLN A 9 -6.05 3.78 7.26
C GLN A 9 -7.37 3.11 7.65
N LYS A 10 -8.34 3.90 8.15
CA LYS A 10 -9.70 3.42 8.46
C LYS A 10 -10.50 3.04 7.20
N ALA A 11 -10.25 3.69 6.06
CA ALA A 11 -10.89 3.35 4.79
C ALA A 11 -10.39 2.03 4.16
N ILE A 12 -9.22 1.54 4.58
CA ILE A 12 -8.65 0.28 4.08
C ILE A 12 -9.21 -0.89 4.88
N LYS A 13 -10.25 -1.55 4.35
CA LYS A 13 -10.93 -2.71 4.99
C LYS A 13 -9.99 -3.91 5.25
N HIS A 14 -8.96 -4.11 4.42
CA HIS A 14 -8.00 -5.21 4.56
C HIS A 14 -6.57 -4.68 4.66
N PRO A 15 -6.13 -4.25 5.85
CA PRO A 15 -4.78 -3.71 6.02
C PRO A 15 -3.74 -4.82 5.80
N GLY A 16 -2.79 -4.59 4.88
CA GLY A 16 -1.73 -5.55 4.54
C GLY A 16 -2.10 -6.59 3.49
N ALA A 17 -3.19 -6.41 2.74
CA ALA A 17 -3.52 -7.29 1.62
C ALA A 17 -2.40 -7.36 0.57
N LEU A 18 -1.81 -6.21 0.23
CA LEU A 18 -0.67 -6.14 -0.70
C LEU A 18 0.57 -6.89 -0.18
N HIS A 19 0.82 -6.81 1.13
CA HIS A 19 1.90 -7.57 1.79
C HIS A 19 1.69 -9.08 1.67
N LYS A 20 0.46 -9.55 1.87
CA LYS A 20 0.10 -10.97 1.68
C LYS A 20 0.27 -11.41 0.23
N GLU A 21 -0.21 -10.61 -0.73
CA GLU A 21 -0.09 -10.91 -2.17
C GLU A 21 1.37 -10.99 -2.63
N LEU A 22 2.24 -10.12 -2.11
CA LEU A 22 3.66 -10.09 -2.46
C LEU A 22 4.55 -11.03 -1.63
N GLY A 23 3.99 -11.74 -0.65
CA GLY A 23 4.74 -12.57 0.30
C GLY A 23 5.69 -11.77 1.20
N VAL A 24 5.41 -10.48 1.43
CA VAL A 24 6.22 -9.60 2.28
C VAL A 24 5.56 -9.50 3.65
N PRO A 25 6.29 -9.63 4.78
CA PRO A 25 5.70 -9.46 6.10
C PRO A 25 5.06 -8.08 6.27
N LYS A 26 3.82 -8.05 6.78
CA LYS A 26 3.09 -6.80 7.04
C LYS A 26 3.90 -5.92 8.00
N GLY A 27 4.20 -4.70 7.56
CA GLY A 27 5.04 -3.75 8.32
C GLY A 27 6.50 -3.69 7.86
N LYS A 28 6.97 -4.65 7.05
CA LYS A 28 8.26 -4.51 6.36
C LYS A 28 8.11 -3.65 5.10
N LYS A 29 9.21 -3.01 4.70
CA LYS A 29 9.29 -2.24 3.47
C LYS A 29 9.08 -3.18 2.28
N ILE A 30 8.09 -2.88 1.44
CA ILE A 30 7.89 -3.63 0.19
C ILE A 30 9.03 -3.23 -0.76
N PRO A 31 9.78 -4.20 -1.33
CA PRO A 31 10.84 -3.90 -2.30
C PRO A 31 10.27 -3.14 -3.50
N GLU A 32 10.96 -2.08 -3.95
CA GLU A 32 10.49 -1.24 -5.07
C GLU A 32 10.28 -2.05 -6.34
N LYS A 33 11.19 -2.97 -6.67
CA LYS A 33 11.03 -3.88 -7.83
C LYS A 33 9.73 -4.69 -7.78
N LYS A 34 9.36 -5.23 -6.60
CA LYS A 34 8.12 -6.01 -6.45
C LYS A 34 6.87 -5.12 -6.46
N LEU A 35 6.97 -3.93 -5.87
CA LEU A 35 5.90 -2.95 -5.86
C LEU A 35 5.59 -2.47 -7.29
N GLU A 36 6.61 -2.16 -8.07
CA GLU A 36 6.47 -1.66 -9.44
C GLU A 36 5.94 -2.77 -10.38
N GLN A 37 6.40 -4.01 -10.21
CA GLN A 37 5.85 -5.17 -10.91
C GLN A 37 4.37 -5.38 -10.58
N ALA A 38 3.98 -5.25 -9.31
CA ALA A 38 2.57 -5.31 -8.92
C ALA A 38 1.77 -4.13 -9.47
N ALA A 39 2.32 -2.91 -9.47
CA ALA A 39 1.66 -1.72 -10.01
C ALA A 39 1.41 -1.82 -11.53
N LYS A 40 2.29 -2.54 -12.24
CA LYS A 40 2.14 -2.90 -13.66
C LYS A 40 1.12 -4.02 -13.88
N LYS A 41 1.03 -4.99 -12.96
CA LYS A 41 -0.04 -6.01 -12.99
C LYS A 41 -1.39 -5.36 -12.74
N GLY A 42 -2.24 -5.27 -13.75
CA GLY A 42 -3.59 -4.72 -13.63
C GLY A 42 -4.46 -5.43 -12.57
N GLY A 43 -5.65 -4.89 -12.32
CA GLY A 43 -6.62 -5.48 -11.38
C GLY A 43 -6.46 -5.01 -9.93
N LYS A 44 -6.94 -5.83 -8.99
CA LYS A 44 -7.01 -5.47 -7.56
C LYS A 44 -5.61 -5.34 -6.92
N GLU A 45 -4.66 -6.19 -7.31
CA GLU A 45 -3.27 -6.16 -6.84
C GLU A 45 -2.56 -4.87 -7.28
N GLY A 46 -2.62 -4.52 -8.57
CA GLY A 46 -2.00 -3.28 -9.07
C GLY A 46 -2.64 -2.01 -8.55
N ARG A 47 -3.96 -2.00 -8.33
CA ARG A 47 -4.62 -0.87 -7.69
C ARG A 47 -4.11 -0.65 -6.26
N ARG A 48 -3.82 -1.73 -5.53
CA ARG A 48 -3.23 -1.65 -4.18
C ARG A 48 -1.77 -1.19 -4.22
N ALA A 49 -0.99 -1.68 -5.20
CA ALA A 49 0.40 -1.27 -5.37
C ALA A 49 0.53 0.22 -5.72
N ARG A 50 -0.27 0.73 -6.67
CA ARG A 50 -0.31 2.15 -7.02
C ARG A 50 -0.74 3.03 -5.85
N LEU A 51 -1.74 2.61 -5.07
CA LEU A 51 -2.13 3.32 -3.85
C LEU A 51 -0.96 3.40 -2.87
N ALA A 52 -0.20 2.31 -2.68
CA ALA A 52 0.97 2.32 -1.80
C ALA A 52 2.07 3.26 -2.31
N GLU A 53 2.27 3.38 -3.63
CA GLU A 53 3.18 4.36 -4.24
C GLU A 53 2.72 5.80 -3.98
N THR A 54 1.43 6.10 -4.20
CA THR A 54 0.86 7.42 -3.90
C THR A 54 1.05 7.79 -2.42
N LEU A 55 0.77 6.85 -1.51
CA LEU A 55 0.93 7.07 -0.06
C LEU A 55 2.39 7.25 0.36
N LYS A 56 3.34 6.59 -0.32
CA LYS A 56 4.78 6.80 -0.11
C LYS A 56 5.18 8.23 -0.48
N GLY A 57 4.65 8.76 -1.58
CA GLY A 57 4.84 10.16 -1.99
C GLY A 57 4.24 11.15 -1.00
N MET A 58 3.02 10.90 -0.53
CA MET A 58 2.33 11.77 0.45
C MET A 58 3.05 11.86 1.81
N ARG A 59 3.78 10.82 2.24
CA ARG A 59 4.52 10.82 3.52
C ARG A 59 5.91 11.45 3.43
N LYS A 60 6.39 11.74 2.22
CA LYS A 60 7.72 12.33 1.99
C LYS A 60 7.71 13.86 2.07
N LYS A 61 6.52 14.46 2.19
CA LYS A 61 6.26 15.90 2.30
C LYS A 61 5.76 16.20 3.71
#